data_AF-A0A453RRU7-F1
#
_entry.id   AF-A0A453RRU7-F1
#
_cell.length_a   1.000
_cell.length_b   1.000
_cell.length_c   1.000
_cell.angle_alpha   90.00
_cell.angle_beta   90.00
_cell.angle_gamma   90.00
#
_symmetry.space_group_name_H-M   'P 1'
#
loop_
_entity.id
_entity.type
_entity.pdbx_description
1 polymer ?
#
loop_
_entity_poly.entity_id
_entity_poly.type
_entity_poly.pdbx_seq_one_letter_code
_entity_poly.pdbx_strand_id
1 'polypeptide(L)'
;MYTTVFQGILVDRAVHAAASRFVLPSACLNSVNPTLVKEDFLKALHDFLPVAMRDLRKYAPDGNNGGWEDVGGLNEAVTIIKETLELPSKYPNVFTKAPVRMRSNILLYGPPGCGKTHIVRVAAAACSLRFISVKGPELLNKYIGSSEQSV
;
A
#
# COMPACT_ATOMS: atom_id res chain seq x y z
N MET A 1 -16.59 -12.49 1.53
CA MET A 1 -17.01 -12.03 0.19
C MET A 1 -15.86 -11.42 -0.62
N TYR A 2 -14.97 -10.60 -0.03
CA TYR A 2 -13.87 -9.96 -0.79
C TYR A 2 -12.76 -10.92 -1.27
N THR A 3 -12.42 -11.97 -0.49
CA THR A 3 -11.39 -12.95 -0.87
C THR A 3 -11.75 -13.75 -2.12
N THR A 4 -13.01 -14.16 -2.27
CA THR A 4 -13.46 -14.98 -3.42
C THR A 4 -13.50 -14.18 -4.71
N VAL A 5 -13.92 -12.90 -4.63
CA VAL A 5 -13.91 -11.98 -5.79
C VAL A 5 -12.48 -11.68 -6.23
N PHE A 6 -11.56 -11.49 -5.29
CA PHE A 6 -10.14 -11.26 -5.59
C PHE A 6 -9.51 -12.45 -6.32
N GLN A 7 -9.76 -13.66 -5.84
CA GLN A 7 -9.21 -14.88 -6.40
C GLN A 7 -9.77 -15.17 -7.80
N GLY A 8 -11.06 -14.90 -8.03
CA GLY A 8 -11.67 -15.03 -9.36
C GLY A 8 -11.08 -14.08 -10.41
N ILE A 9 -10.90 -12.79 -10.06
CA ILE A 9 -10.32 -11.80 -10.99
C ILE A 9 -8.86 -12.15 -11.33
N LEU A 10 -8.10 -12.67 -10.36
CA LEU A 10 -6.71 -13.07 -10.60
C LEU A 10 -6.63 -14.27 -11.56
N VAL A 11 -7.51 -15.25 -11.39
CA VAL A 11 -7.56 -16.43 -12.27
C VAL A 11 -7.94 -16.02 -13.70
N ASP A 12 -8.91 -15.13 -13.86
CA ASP A 12 -9.32 -14.61 -15.18
C ASP A 12 -8.17 -13.91 -15.92
N ARG A 13 -7.40 -13.07 -15.22
CA ARG A 13 -6.19 -12.43 -15.77
C ARG A 13 -5.08 -13.43 -16.10
N ALA A 14 -4.89 -14.46 -15.27
CA ALA A 14 -3.92 -15.52 -15.53
C ALA A 14 -4.30 -16.34 -16.77
N VAL A 15 -5.59 -16.63 -16.98
CA VAL A 15 -6.12 -17.26 -18.19
C VAL A 15 -5.86 -16.39 -19.42
N HIS A 16 -6.09 -15.08 -19.32
CA HIS A 16 -5.78 -14.15 -20.40
C HIS A 16 -4.27 -14.11 -20.73
N ALA A 17 -3.40 -14.12 -19.70
CA ALA A 17 -1.95 -14.19 -19.89
C ALA A 17 -1.51 -15.51 -20.54
N ALA A 18 -2.11 -16.64 -20.16
CA ALA A 18 -1.87 -17.93 -20.80
C ALA A 18 -2.34 -17.94 -22.26
N ALA A 19 -3.56 -17.45 -22.53
CA ALA A 19 -4.10 -17.36 -23.89
C ALA A 19 -3.21 -16.51 -24.80
N SER A 20 -2.75 -15.35 -24.35
CA SER A 20 -1.82 -14.52 -25.13
C SER A 20 -0.47 -15.20 -25.41
N ARG A 21 0.02 -16.05 -24.49
CA ARG A 21 1.21 -16.89 -24.71
C ARG A 21 0.97 -17.97 -25.77
N PHE A 22 -0.19 -18.61 -25.79
CA PHE A 22 -0.50 -19.68 -26.75
C PHE A 22 -0.84 -19.16 -28.15
N VAL A 23 -1.32 -17.91 -28.27
CA VAL A 23 -1.72 -17.30 -29.56
C VAL A 23 -0.54 -16.73 -30.36
N LEU A 24 0.60 -16.43 -29.72
CA LEU A 24 1.72 -15.69 -30.35
C LEU A 24 2.91 -16.49 -30.94
N PRO A 25 3.01 -17.83 -30.84
CA PRO A 25 3.92 -18.58 -31.71
C PRO A 25 3.16 -19.20 -32.88
N SER A 26 3.66 -18.93 -34.08
CA SER A 26 3.28 -19.45 -35.40
C SER A 26 3.45 -20.98 -35.55
N ALA A 27 3.21 -21.77 -34.50
CA ALA A 27 3.43 -23.19 -34.49
C ALA A 27 2.31 -23.90 -33.72
N CYS A 28 1.55 -24.65 -34.51
CA CYS A 28 0.94 -25.92 -34.13
C CYS A 28 -0.43 -25.84 -33.43
N LEU A 29 -1.41 -25.93 -34.33
CA LEU A 29 -2.65 -26.71 -34.28
C LEU A 29 -2.44 -28.14 -33.72
N ASN A 30 -1.88 -28.29 -32.52
CA ASN A 30 -1.94 -29.52 -31.76
C ASN A 30 -2.96 -29.28 -30.64
N SER A 31 -3.90 -30.20 -30.51
CA SER A 31 -4.91 -30.25 -29.45
C SER A 31 -4.22 -30.37 -28.08
N VAL A 32 -3.65 -29.26 -27.59
CA VAL A 32 -3.01 -29.16 -26.30
C VAL A 32 -3.91 -28.26 -25.47
N ASN A 33 -4.53 -28.85 -24.46
CA ASN A 33 -5.34 -28.11 -23.51
C ASN A 33 -4.49 -26.96 -22.93
N PRO A 34 -4.97 -25.70 -22.94
CA PRO A 34 -4.22 -24.58 -22.40
C PRO A 34 -3.97 -24.84 -20.92
N THR A 35 -2.71 -25.11 -20.58
CA THR A 35 -2.29 -25.31 -19.20
C THR A 35 -1.85 -23.97 -18.62
N LEU A 36 -2.40 -23.66 -17.45
CA LEU A 36 -1.98 -22.50 -16.67
C LEU A 36 -0.63 -22.82 -16.02
N VAL A 37 0.39 -22.00 -16.30
CA VAL A 37 1.71 -22.15 -15.70
C VAL A 37 1.96 -20.98 -14.75
N LYS A 38 2.89 -21.17 -13.81
CA LYS A 38 3.25 -20.18 -12.80
C LYS A 38 3.63 -18.82 -13.41
N GLU A 39 4.26 -18.77 -14.57
CA GLU A 39 4.62 -17.50 -15.22
C GLU A 39 3.39 -16.66 -15.62
N ASP A 40 2.27 -17.30 -15.95
CA ASP A 40 1.03 -16.60 -16.31
C ASP A 40 0.42 -15.90 -15.10
N PHE A 41 0.50 -16.52 -13.92
CA PHE A 41 0.12 -15.88 -12.67
C PHE A 41 1.05 -14.74 -12.30
N LEU A 42 2.37 -14.87 -12.51
CA LEU A 42 3.31 -13.79 -12.24
C LEU A 42 3.05 -12.58 -13.16
N LYS A 43 2.75 -12.81 -14.44
CA LYS A 43 2.33 -11.75 -15.38
C LYS A 43 1.00 -11.12 -14.97
N ALA A 44 0.02 -11.94 -14.57
CA ALA A 44 -1.28 -11.46 -14.12
C ALA A 44 -1.18 -10.58 -12.86
N LEU A 45 -0.25 -10.91 -11.95
CA LEU A 45 -0.02 -10.18 -10.70
C LEU A 45 0.65 -8.81 -10.89
N HIS A 46 1.45 -8.63 -11.94
CA HIS A 46 2.27 -7.43 -12.14
C HIS A 46 1.44 -6.13 -12.12
N ASP A 47 0.26 -6.12 -12.74
CA ASP A 47 -0.62 -4.94 -12.80
C ASP A 47 -1.92 -5.12 -12.00
N PHE A 48 -1.95 -6.10 -11.10
CA PHE A 48 -3.15 -6.42 -10.35
C PHE A 48 -3.22 -5.67 -9.03
N LEU A 49 -4.10 -4.67 -8.99
CA LEU A 49 -4.48 -3.98 -7.76
C LEU A 49 -5.91 -4.39 -7.35
N PRO A 50 -6.07 -5.08 -6.21
CA PRO A 50 -7.41 -5.38 -5.68
C PRO A 50 -8.23 -4.11 -5.54
N VAL A 51 -9.55 -4.20 -5.75
CA VAL A 51 -10.48 -3.07 -5.55
C VAL A 51 -10.26 -2.41 -4.19
N ALA A 52 -10.07 -3.22 -3.14
CA ALA A 52 -9.80 -2.75 -1.78
C ALA A 52 -8.49 -1.96 -1.61
N MET A 53 -7.59 -2.01 -2.60
CA MET A 53 -6.27 -1.38 -2.58
C MET A 53 -6.10 -0.26 -3.61
N ARG A 54 -7.05 -0.04 -4.53
CA ARG A 54 -6.93 0.98 -5.59
C ARG A 54 -6.94 2.40 -5.06
N ASP A 55 -7.74 2.69 -4.02
CA ASP A 55 -7.76 4.00 -3.37
C ASP A 55 -6.59 4.22 -2.41
N LEU A 56 -5.91 3.14 -2.04
CA LEU A 56 -4.79 3.18 -1.12
C LEU A 56 -3.49 3.32 -1.92
N ARG A 57 -3.32 4.43 -2.65
CA ARG A 57 -2.12 4.70 -3.45
C ARG A 57 -0.87 4.68 -2.56
N LYS A 58 0.24 4.13 -3.07
CA LYS A 58 1.56 4.44 -2.50
C LYS A 58 1.74 5.95 -2.67
N TYR A 59 2.02 6.66 -1.57
CA TYR A 59 2.32 8.08 -1.67
C TYR A 59 3.71 8.23 -2.28
N ALA A 60 3.75 8.29 -3.62
CA ALA A 60 4.88 8.82 -4.35
C ALA A 60 4.55 10.30 -4.56
N PRO A 61 5.33 11.24 -4.00
CA PRO A 61 5.14 12.65 -4.34
C PRO A 61 5.33 12.81 -5.86
N ASP A 62 4.45 13.57 -6.52
CA ASP A 62 4.49 13.83 -7.97
C ASP A 62 5.68 14.74 -8.39
N GLY A 63 6.73 14.81 -7.57
CA GLY A 63 7.92 15.63 -7.78
C GLY A 63 9.05 15.18 -6.85
N ASN A 64 10.28 15.46 -7.25
CA ASN A 64 11.56 15.02 -6.67
C ASN A 64 11.81 15.38 -5.18
N ASN A 65 10.79 15.83 -4.44
CA ASN A 65 10.88 16.37 -3.09
C ASN A 65 10.04 15.52 -2.14
N GLY A 66 10.62 14.42 -1.65
CA GLY A 66 9.94 13.46 -0.77
C GLY A 66 10.80 12.95 0.39
N GLY A 67 11.98 13.53 0.59
CA GLY A 67 12.92 13.13 1.62
C GLY A 67 12.81 13.97 2.88
N TRP A 68 13.54 13.56 3.91
CA TRP A 68 13.60 14.26 5.19
C TRP A 68 14.10 15.70 5.10
N GLU A 69 14.71 16.09 3.98
CA GLU A 69 15.14 17.48 3.72
C GLU A 69 13.98 18.47 3.53
N ASP A 70 12.77 18.00 3.24
CA ASP A 70 11.57 18.84 3.07
C ASP A 70 10.99 19.33 4.42
N VAL A 71 11.45 18.77 5.55
CA VAL A 71 10.95 19.11 6.89
C VAL A 71 11.88 20.10 7.59
N GLY A 72 11.45 21.36 7.69
CA GLY A 72 12.16 22.41 8.43
C GLY A 72 11.82 22.45 9.93
N GLY A 73 12.83 22.54 10.79
CA GLY A 73 12.70 22.93 12.22
C GLY A 73 12.17 21.86 13.20
N LEU A 74 11.48 20.81 12.74
CA LEU A 74 10.93 19.74 13.59
C LEU A 74 11.92 18.59 13.87
N ASN A 75 13.18 18.91 14.18
CA ASN A 75 14.26 17.91 14.29
C ASN A 75 14.00 16.80 15.31
N GLU A 76 13.43 17.15 16.47
CA GLU A 76 13.11 16.18 17.52
C GLU A 76 12.02 15.20 17.08
N ALA A 77 10.92 15.71 16.53
CA ALA A 77 9.84 14.89 16.00
C ALA A 77 10.31 14.01 14.83
N VAL A 78 11.15 14.55 13.95
CA VAL A 78 11.79 13.79 12.86
C VAL A 78 12.59 12.61 13.42
N THR A 79 13.40 12.85 14.44
CA THR A 79 14.23 11.80 15.06
C THR A 79 13.37 10.68 15.65
N ILE A 80 12.33 11.03 16.40
CA ILE A 80 11.40 10.06 16.99
C ILE A 80 10.70 9.23 15.92
N ILE A 81 10.25 9.86 14.83
CA ILE A 81 9.57 9.15 13.74
C ILE A 81 10.56 8.24 12.98
N LYS A 82 11.79 8.69 12.73
CA LYS A 82 12.86 7.85 12.14
C LYS A 82 13.15 6.62 12.99
N GLU A 83 13.30 6.79 14.29
CA GLU A 83 13.54 5.67 15.20
C GLU A 83 12.39 4.68 15.24
N THR A 84 11.16 5.19 15.13
CA THR A 84 9.95 4.38 15.22
C THR A 84 9.59 3.68 13.92
N LEU A 85 9.86 4.28 12.76
CA LEU A 85 9.45 3.76 11.45
C LEU A 85 10.64 3.28 10.61
N GLU A 86 11.71 4.06 10.52
CA GLU A 86 12.84 3.79 9.62
C GLU A 86 13.74 2.67 10.18
N LEU A 87 14.07 2.72 11.48
CA LEU A 87 14.91 1.69 12.10
C LEU A 87 14.33 0.27 12.06
N PRO A 88 13.06 0.01 12.41
CA PRO A 88 12.51 -1.34 12.33
C PRO A 88 12.36 -1.82 10.89
N SER A 89 12.12 -0.91 9.94
CA SER A 89 12.11 -1.23 8.51
C SER A 89 13.52 -1.63 8.01
N LYS A 90 14.56 -0.93 8.46
CA LYS A 90 15.95 -1.17 8.05
C LYS A 90 16.62 -2.35 8.74
N TYR A 91 16.29 -2.63 10.01
CA TYR A 91 16.94 -3.66 10.83
C TYR A 91 15.95 -4.67 11.44
N PRO A 92 15.11 -5.36 10.63
CA PRO A 92 14.07 -6.25 11.14
C PRO A 92 14.63 -7.40 12.01
N ASN A 93 15.82 -7.91 11.69
CA ASN A 93 16.47 -9.01 12.43
C ASN A 93 16.90 -8.63 13.85
N VAL A 94 17.16 -7.35 14.10
CA VAL A 94 17.54 -6.85 15.43
C VAL A 94 16.29 -6.64 16.27
N PHE A 95 15.26 -6.02 15.70
CA PHE A 95 14.00 -5.73 16.39
C PHE A 95 13.17 -6.99 16.69
N THR A 96 13.29 -8.05 15.89
CA THR A 96 12.61 -9.34 16.15
C THR A 96 13.20 -10.12 17.33
N LYS A 97 14.49 -9.93 17.61
CA LYS A 97 15.19 -10.59 18.72
C LYS A 97 15.22 -9.74 20.00
N ALA A 98 14.97 -8.44 19.87
CA ALA A 98 14.93 -7.54 21.00
C ALA A 98 13.65 -7.77 21.82
N PRO A 99 13.71 -7.79 23.17
CA PRO A 99 12.52 -7.86 24.03
C PRO A 99 11.75 -6.52 24.08
N VAL A 100 11.98 -5.63 23.12
CA VAL A 100 11.46 -4.27 23.12
C VAL A 100 10.16 -4.23 22.32
N ARG A 101 9.08 -3.75 22.96
CA ARG A 101 7.79 -3.55 22.29
C ARG A 101 7.93 -2.48 21.20
N MET A 102 7.64 -2.85 19.95
CA MET A 102 7.58 -1.91 18.84
C MET A 102 6.48 -0.86 19.11
N ARG A 103 6.85 0.43 19.08
CA ARG A 103 5.87 1.51 19.26
C ARG A 103 5.06 1.66 17.97
N SER A 104 3.75 1.46 18.07
CA SER A 104 2.87 1.51 16.89
C SER A 104 2.20 2.86 16.66
N ASN A 105 2.13 3.70 17.70
CA ASN A 105 1.26 4.88 17.71
C ASN A 105 2.05 6.14 18.05
N ILE A 106 1.94 7.18 17.21
CA ILE A 106 2.55 8.49 17.41
C ILE A 106 1.44 9.53 17.38
N LEU A 107 1.39 10.40 18.40
CA LEU A 107 0.47 11.52 18.46
C LEU A 107 1.26 12.82 18.24
N LEU A 108 0.93 13.56 17.19
CA LEU A 108 1.49 14.88 16.92
C LEU A 108 0.47 15.94 17.31
N TYR A 109 0.81 16.80 18.29
CA TYR A 109 -0.06 17.86 18.77
C TYR A 109 0.60 19.24 18.68
N GLY A 110 -0.20 20.30 18.74
CA GLY A 110 0.26 21.69 18.76
C GLY A 110 -0.57 22.61 17.86
N PRO A 111 -0.21 23.89 17.75
CA PRO A 111 -0.98 24.88 16.99
C PRO A 111 -1.10 24.54 15.49
N PRO A 112 -2.15 25.00 14.80
CA PRO A 112 -2.29 24.79 13.36
C PRO A 112 -1.13 25.44 12.60
N GLY A 113 -0.75 24.88 11.45
CA GLY A 113 0.31 25.44 10.61
C GLY A 113 1.75 24.98 10.91
N CYS A 114 2.01 24.25 12.01
CA CYS A 114 3.38 23.77 12.34
C CYS A 114 3.81 22.49 11.58
N GLY A 115 3.28 22.23 10.38
CA GLY A 115 3.76 21.11 9.55
C GLY A 115 3.46 19.68 10.05
N LYS A 116 2.62 19.47 11.08
CA LYS A 116 2.28 18.14 11.64
C LYS A 116 1.79 17.12 10.62
N THR A 117 0.91 17.52 9.70
CA THR A 117 0.43 16.61 8.64
C THR A 117 1.49 16.42 7.56
N HIS A 118 2.34 17.41 7.35
CA HIS A 118 3.38 17.39 6.32
C HIS A 118 4.53 16.45 6.70
N ILE A 119 5.04 16.51 7.93
CA ILE A 119 6.09 15.59 8.42
C ILE A 119 5.67 14.11 8.31
N VAL A 120 4.39 13.78 8.55
CA VAL A 120 3.89 12.41 8.41
C VAL A 120 3.89 11.95 6.95
N ARG A 121 3.54 12.85 6.03
CA ARG A 121 3.58 12.54 4.58
C ARG A 121 5.01 12.31 4.11
N VAL A 122 5.94 13.19 4.51
CA VAL A 122 7.36 13.06 4.20
C VAL A 122 7.94 11.77 4.80
N ALA A 123 7.63 11.45 6.05
CA ALA A 123 8.08 10.21 6.69
C ALA A 123 7.58 8.95 5.95
N ALA A 124 6.32 8.96 5.48
CA ALA A 124 5.77 7.86 4.70
C ALA A 124 6.47 7.70 3.34
N ALA A 125 6.75 8.81 2.65
CA ALA A 125 7.52 8.81 1.40
C ALA A 125 8.95 8.30 1.63
N ALA A 126 9.67 8.84 2.62
CA ALA A 126 11.03 8.48 2.95
C ALA A 126 11.18 6.99 3.32
N CYS A 127 10.22 6.43 4.04
CA CYS A 127 10.22 5.01 4.41
C CYS A 127 9.61 4.09 3.34
N SER A 128 9.18 4.62 2.18
CA SER A 128 8.44 3.89 1.15
C SER A 128 7.22 3.13 1.68
N LEU A 129 6.56 3.72 2.68
CA LEU A 129 5.40 3.16 3.36
C LEU A 129 4.10 3.57 2.68
N ARG A 130 3.06 2.79 2.94
CA ARG A 130 1.71 3.13 2.53
C ARG A 130 1.12 4.18 3.47
N PHE A 131 0.67 5.30 2.93
CA PHE A 131 0.06 6.39 3.69
C PHE A 131 -1.45 6.38 3.54
N ILE A 132 -2.18 6.36 4.67
CA ILE A 132 -3.64 6.43 4.70
C ILE A 132 -4.02 7.65 5.55
N SER A 133 -4.53 8.69 4.91
CA SER A 133 -5.04 9.87 5.59
C SER A 133 -6.54 9.73 5.76
N VAL A 134 -7.02 9.76 6.99
CA VAL A 134 -8.45 9.78 7.28
C VAL A 134 -8.77 10.99 8.15
N LYS A 135 -9.73 11.82 7.73
CA LYS A 135 -10.19 12.93 8.56
C LYS A 135 -11.27 12.45 9.53
N GLY A 136 -11.29 12.98 10.75
CA GLY A 136 -12.29 12.61 11.77
C GLY A 136 -13.76 12.66 11.29
N PRO A 137 -14.18 13.71 10.56
CA PRO A 137 -15.55 13.78 10.02
C PRO A 137 -15.84 12.71 8.95
N GLU A 138 -14.84 12.30 8.17
CA GLU A 138 -14.99 11.25 7.14
C GLU A 138 -15.23 9.88 7.78
N LEU A 139 -14.66 9.63 8.97
CA LEU A 139 -14.98 8.44 9.76
C LEU A 139 -16.44 8.45 10.20
N LEU A 140 -16.90 9.56 10.80
CA LEU A 140 -18.24 9.64 11.38
C LEU A 140 -19.35 9.60 10.32
N ASN A 141 -19.18 10.29 9.19
CA ASN A 141 -20.17 10.31 8.10
C ASN A 141 -20.44 8.92 7.49
N LYS A 142 -19.43 8.03 7.46
CA LYS A 142 -19.61 6.65 6.98
C LYS A 142 -20.53 5.82 7.89
N TYR A 143 -20.49 6.09 9.20
CA TYR A 143 -21.34 5.39 10.18
C TYR A 143 -22.75 5.97 10.23
N ILE A 144 -22.91 7.29 10.06
CA ILE A 144 -24.23 7.94 10.11
C ILE A 144 -25.03 7.67 8.82
N GLY A 145 -24.38 7.68 7.65
CA GLY A 145 -25.04 7.42 6.36
C GLY A 145 -25.53 5.98 6.16
N SER A 146 -24.98 5.01 6.91
CA SER A 146 -25.49 3.62 6.90
C SER A 146 -26.72 3.44 7.81
N SER A 147 -26.91 4.34 8.77
CA SER A 147 -28.06 4.31 9.69
C SER A 147 -29.32 4.94 9.07
N GLU A 148 -29.19 5.94 8.21
CA GLU A 148 -30.33 6.57 7.50
C GLU A 148 -30.85 5.72 6.31
N GLN A 149 -30.02 4.82 5.77
CA GLN A 149 -30.42 3.89 4.69
C GLN A 149 -31.21 2.67 5.19
N SER A 150 -31.33 2.50 6.51
CA SER A 150 -31.97 1.35 7.15
C SER A 150 -33.36 1.66 7.73
N VAL A 151 -33.98 2.78 7.34
CA VAL A 151 -35.37 3.14 7.65
C VAL A 151 -36.15 3.33 6.36
#